data_AF-A0A962XHZ2-F1
#
_entry.id   AF-A0A962XHZ2-F1
#
_cell.length_a   1.000
_cell.length_b   1.000
_cell.length_c   1.000
_cell.angle_alpha   90.00
_cell.angle_beta   90.00
_cell.angle_gamma   90.00
#
_symmetry.space_group_name_H-M   'P 1'
#
loop_
_entity.id
_entity.type
_entity.pdbx_description
1 polymer ?
#
loop_
_entity_poly.entity_id
_entity_poly.type
_entity_poly.pdbx_seq_one_letter_code
_entity_poly.pdbx_strand_id
1 'polypeptide(L)'
;MASNVYTQPITHLFEENLFAVIRDQIKERQRQQQVRDAAFEAYFHAWKGQGLPDDAVIAEVLKNIYGDHRDCHTFDHALLAWFYSDRDGEAGHVLYRLLEKHLKKVVRKEWELSFKTV
;
A
#
# COMPACT_ATOMS: atom_id res chain seq x y z
N MET A 1 -28.85 -46.73 -37.26
CA MET A 1 -28.97 -46.25 -35.87
C MET A 1 -27.58 -46.27 -35.25
N ALA A 2 -26.98 -45.10 -35.00
CA ALA A 2 -25.77 -44.97 -34.19
C ALA A 2 -25.93 -43.67 -33.39
N SER A 3 -26.11 -43.84 -32.08
CA SER A 3 -26.29 -42.78 -31.11
C SER A 3 -24.96 -42.06 -30.89
N ASN A 4 -24.82 -40.82 -31.38
CA ASN A 4 -23.75 -39.93 -30.96
C ASN A 4 -24.14 -39.30 -29.62
N VAL A 5 -23.89 -40.02 -28.53
CA VAL A 5 -23.87 -39.43 -27.19
C VAL A 5 -22.55 -38.69 -27.08
N TYR A 6 -22.56 -37.39 -27.36
CA TYR A 6 -21.47 -36.49 -27.01
C TYR A 6 -21.38 -36.42 -25.48
N THR A 7 -20.49 -37.22 -24.92
CA THR A 7 -20.08 -37.15 -23.52
C THR A 7 -19.27 -35.88 -23.31
N GLN A 8 -19.86 -34.74 -22.98
CA GLN A 8 -19.21 -33.71 -22.13
C GLN A 8 -20.25 -32.79 -21.43
N PRO A 9 -20.75 -33.17 -20.24
CA PRO A 9 -21.35 -32.20 -19.31
C PRO A 9 -20.50 -31.96 -18.05
N ILE A 10 -19.47 -32.79 -17.79
CA ILE A 10 -18.77 -32.80 -16.49
C ILE A 10 -17.64 -31.76 -16.43
N THR A 11 -16.96 -31.49 -17.56
CA THR A 11 -15.83 -30.54 -17.62
C THR A 11 -16.24 -29.10 -17.35
N HIS A 12 -17.37 -28.64 -17.92
CA HIS A 12 -17.86 -27.27 -17.71
C HIS A 12 -18.29 -27.01 -16.26
N LEU A 13 -18.98 -27.98 -15.64
CA LEU A 13 -19.42 -27.90 -14.24
C LEU A 13 -18.24 -27.94 -13.24
N PHE A 14 -17.14 -28.61 -13.60
CA PHE A 14 -15.93 -28.65 -12.78
C PHE A 14 -15.15 -27.33 -12.87
N GLU A 15 -15.04 -26.76 -14.06
CA GLU A 15 -14.40 -25.46 -14.28
C GLU A 15 -15.18 -24.32 -13.63
N GLU A 16 -16.51 -24.28 -13.77
CA GLU A 16 -17.36 -23.26 -13.12
C GLU A 16 -17.25 -23.28 -11.59
N ASN A 17 -17.21 -24.48 -10.98
CA ASN A 17 -17.00 -24.61 -9.55
C ASN A 17 -15.58 -24.20 -9.12
N LEU A 18 -14.55 -24.53 -9.90
CA LEU A 18 -13.17 -24.13 -9.60
C LEU A 18 -13.01 -22.61 -9.68
N PHE A 19 -13.56 -21.97 -10.72
CA PHE A 19 -13.54 -20.51 -10.85
C PHE A 19 -14.34 -19.80 -9.76
N ALA A 20 -15.46 -20.39 -9.31
CA ALA A 20 -16.22 -19.86 -8.17
C ALA A 20 -15.39 -19.90 -6.88
N VAL A 21 -14.76 -21.04 -6.56
CA VAL A 21 -13.89 -21.20 -5.39
C VAL A 21 -12.69 -20.26 -5.43
N ILE A 22 -12.01 -20.16 -6.57
CA ILE A 22 -10.87 -19.24 -6.74
C ILE A 22 -11.32 -17.79 -6.59
N ARG A 23 -12.45 -17.41 -7.19
CA ARG A 23 -13.01 -16.06 -7.07
C ARG A 23 -13.38 -15.74 -5.62
N ASP A 24 -13.96 -16.67 -4.90
CA ASP A 24 -14.32 -16.48 -3.49
C ASP A 24 -13.07 -16.40 -2.60
N GLN A 25 -12.03 -17.18 -2.88
CA GLN A 25 -10.73 -17.03 -2.21
C GLN A 25 -10.08 -15.67 -2.49
N ILE A 26 -10.15 -15.18 -3.73
CA ILE A 26 -9.65 -13.84 -4.08
C ILE A 26 -10.43 -12.76 -3.34
N LYS A 27 -11.76 -12.84 -3.33
CA LYS A 27 -12.63 -11.90 -2.62
C LYS A 27 -12.36 -11.92 -1.11
N GLU A 28 -12.17 -13.09 -0.53
CA GLU A 28 -11.88 -13.24 0.89
C GLU A 28 -10.51 -12.65 1.23
N ARG A 29 -9.49 -12.93 0.42
CA ARG A 29 -8.18 -12.28 0.57
C ARG A 29 -8.26 -10.76 0.41
N GLN A 30 -9.06 -10.27 -0.53
CA GLN A 30 -9.29 -8.84 -0.71
C GLN A 30 -9.99 -8.21 0.51
N ARG A 31 -10.99 -8.90 1.09
CA ARG A 31 -11.63 -8.45 2.33
C ARG A 31 -10.66 -8.42 3.49
N GLN A 32 -9.87 -9.48 3.68
CA GLN A 32 -8.86 -9.52 4.73
C GLN A 32 -7.82 -8.42 4.55
N GLN A 33 -7.40 -8.16 3.32
CA GLN A 33 -6.49 -7.07 2.99
C GLN A 33 -7.11 -5.70 3.32
N GLN A 34 -8.37 -5.47 2.95
CA GLN A 34 -9.09 -4.24 3.26
C GLN A 34 -9.24 -4.02 4.77
N VAL A 35 -9.54 -5.07 5.53
CA VAL A 35 -9.62 -5.00 7.00
C VAL A 35 -8.26 -4.67 7.60
N ARG A 36 -7.18 -5.28 7.09
CA ARG A 36 -5.81 -4.99 7.52
C ARG A 36 -5.38 -3.57 7.17
N ASP A 37 -5.73 -3.09 5.98
CA ASP A 37 -5.43 -1.73 5.54
C ASP A 37 -6.20 -0.71 6.42
N ALA A 38 -7.47 -0.99 6.73
CA ALA A 38 -8.26 -0.15 7.65
C ALA A 38 -7.68 -0.15 9.08
N ALA A 39 -7.23 -1.31 9.58
CA ALA A 39 -6.57 -1.41 10.88
C ALA A 39 -5.22 -0.66 10.91
N PHE A 40 -4.45 -0.73 9.83
CA PHE A 40 -3.21 0.03 9.68
C PHE A 40 -3.48 1.53 9.64
N GLU A 41 -4.47 2.00 8.88
CA GLU A 41 -4.82 3.43 8.84
C GLU A 41 -5.22 3.94 10.22
N ALA A 42 -6.01 3.19 10.98
CA ALA A 42 -6.34 3.54 12.36
C ALA A 42 -5.10 3.61 13.27
N TYR A 43 -4.19 2.63 13.15
CA TYR A 43 -2.91 2.63 13.87
C TYR A 43 -2.04 3.83 13.48
N PHE A 44 -1.89 4.12 12.18
CA PHE A 44 -1.09 5.22 11.68
C PHE A 44 -1.64 6.58 12.13
N HIS A 45 -2.96 6.75 12.17
CA HIS A 45 -3.60 7.94 12.72
C HIS A 45 -3.31 8.10 14.23
N ALA A 46 -3.37 7.03 15.01
CA ALA A 46 -3.03 7.07 16.43
C ALA A 46 -1.53 7.37 16.65
N TRP A 47 -0.65 6.72 15.89
CA TRP A 47 0.80 6.91 15.94
C TRP A 47 1.19 8.35 15.59
N LYS A 48 0.59 8.96 14.56
CA LYS A 48 0.79 10.40 14.25
C LYS A 48 0.40 11.32 15.40
N GLY A 49 -0.59 10.93 16.22
CA GLY A 49 -1.02 11.69 17.38
C GLY A 49 -0.06 11.63 18.58
N GLN A 50 0.90 10.69 18.58
CA GLN A 50 1.85 10.50 19.69
C GLN A 50 3.02 11.49 19.67
N GLY A 51 3.25 12.20 18.56
CA GLY A 51 4.24 13.27 18.47
C GLY A 51 5.11 13.19 17.23
N LEU A 52 6.27 13.86 17.30
CA LEU A 52 7.25 13.87 16.22
C LEU A 52 7.83 12.47 16.01
N PRO A 53 8.05 12.05 14.75
CA PRO A 53 8.72 10.79 14.45
C PRO A 53 10.14 10.79 15.01
N ASP A 54 10.62 9.63 15.47
CA ASP A 54 12.02 9.45 15.85
C ASP A 54 12.97 9.71 14.66
N ASP A 55 14.17 10.22 14.94
CA ASP A 55 15.19 10.52 13.92
C ASP A 55 15.52 9.31 13.02
N ALA A 56 15.44 8.10 13.57
CA ALA A 56 15.63 6.85 12.81
C ALA A 56 14.53 6.64 11.74
N VAL A 57 13.28 6.95 12.07
CA VAL A 57 12.14 6.88 11.14
C VAL A 57 12.32 7.93 10.05
N ILE A 58 12.72 9.15 10.41
CA ILE A 58 12.98 10.23 9.46
C ILE A 58 14.12 9.84 8.50
N ALA A 59 15.22 9.29 9.02
CA ALA A 59 16.35 8.86 8.20
C ALA A 59 15.95 7.77 7.20
N GLU A 60 15.17 6.76 7.61
CA GLU A 60 14.71 5.70 6.72
C GLU A 60 13.69 6.23 5.68
N VAL A 61 12.84 7.19 6.05
CA VAL A 61 11.95 7.88 5.11
C VAL A 61 12.74 8.61 4.04
N LEU A 62 13.73 9.41 4.42
CA LEU A 62 14.58 10.14 3.48
C LEU A 62 15.37 9.17 2.58
N LYS A 63 15.92 8.10 3.15
CA LYS A 63 16.58 7.04 2.37
C LYS A 63 15.66 6.41 1.34
N ASN A 64 14.39 6.18 1.68
CA ASN A 64 13.40 5.65 0.73
C ASN A 64 13.04 6.66 -0.37
N ILE A 65 12.95 7.95 -0.04
CA ILE A 65 12.72 9.03 -1.02
C ILE A 65 13.90 9.12 -1.98
N TYR A 66 15.13 9.22 -1.46
CA TYR A 66 16.34 9.33 -2.28
C TYR A 66 16.71 8.02 -3.00
N GLY A 67 16.17 6.89 -2.55
CA GLY A 67 16.30 5.60 -3.22
C GLY A 67 15.42 5.44 -4.47
N ASP A 68 14.37 6.26 -4.63
CA ASP A 68 13.53 6.29 -5.83
C ASP A 68 13.84 7.55 -6.64
N HIS A 69 14.41 7.38 -7.83
CA HIS A 69 14.87 8.48 -8.67
C HIS A 69 13.77 9.51 -8.99
N ARG A 70 12.51 9.07 -9.10
CA ARG A 70 11.38 9.95 -9.42
C ARG A 70 10.91 10.72 -8.19
N ASP A 71 10.78 10.04 -7.06
CA ASP A 71 10.37 10.68 -5.81
C ASP A 71 11.48 11.61 -5.30
N CYS A 72 12.76 11.25 -5.45
CA CYS A 72 13.93 12.10 -5.19
C CYS A 72 13.86 13.42 -5.96
N HIS A 73 13.73 13.37 -7.28
CA HIS A 73 13.69 14.58 -8.10
C HIS A 73 12.47 15.46 -7.76
N THR A 74 11.32 14.83 -7.50
CA THR A 74 10.10 15.57 -7.12
C THR A 74 10.25 16.20 -5.74
N PHE A 75 10.89 15.50 -4.80
CA PHE A 75 11.15 15.99 -3.46
C PHE A 75 12.13 17.17 -3.47
N ASP A 76 13.27 17.06 -4.15
CA ASP A 76 14.25 18.15 -4.22
C ASP A 76 13.68 19.37 -4.93
N HIS A 77 12.95 19.18 -6.05
CA HIS A 77 12.29 20.27 -6.74
C HIS A 77 11.26 20.98 -5.86
N ALA A 78 10.43 20.22 -5.14
CA ALA A 78 9.44 20.78 -4.22
C ALA A 78 10.09 21.46 -3.00
N LEU A 79 11.21 20.93 -2.51
CA LEU A 79 11.99 21.50 -1.41
C LEU A 79 12.56 22.86 -1.80
N LEU A 80 13.18 22.93 -2.98
CA LEU A 80 13.74 24.15 -3.52
C LEU A 80 12.64 25.18 -3.79
N ALA A 81 11.53 24.78 -4.44
CA ALA A 81 10.40 25.68 -4.67
C ALA A 81 9.83 26.22 -3.35
N TRP A 82 9.64 25.37 -2.34
CA TRP A 82 9.13 25.79 -1.04
C TRP A 82 10.09 26.75 -0.32
N PHE A 83 11.40 26.52 -0.42
CA PHE A 83 12.42 27.37 0.22
C PHE A 83 12.60 28.73 -0.49
N TYR A 84 12.59 28.74 -1.83
CA TYR A 84 12.87 29.96 -2.61
C TYR A 84 11.63 30.78 -2.95
N SER A 85 10.42 30.20 -2.90
CA SER A 85 9.16 30.88 -3.22
C SER A 85 8.35 31.27 -1.99
N ASP A 86 9.02 31.66 -0.90
CA ASP A 86 8.41 32.09 0.37
C ASP A 86 7.31 31.14 0.88
N ARG A 87 7.63 29.84 0.96
CA ARG A 87 6.71 28.79 1.39
C ARG A 87 5.47 28.66 0.51
N ASP A 88 5.68 28.60 -0.81
CA ASP A 88 4.62 28.25 -1.75
C ASP A 88 3.81 27.05 -1.23
N GLY A 89 2.51 27.29 -0.99
CA GLY A 89 1.61 26.33 -0.39
C GLY A 89 1.45 25.07 -1.25
N GLU A 90 1.62 25.18 -2.58
CA GLU A 90 1.58 24.03 -3.47
C GLU A 90 2.81 23.14 -3.31
N ALA A 91 4.00 23.74 -3.31
CA ALA A 91 5.26 23.03 -3.06
C ALA A 91 5.28 22.36 -1.67
N GLY A 92 4.78 23.06 -0.65
CA GLY A 92 4.63 22.52 0.70
C GLY A 92 3.67 21.32 0.75
N HIS A 93 2.55 21.39 0.03
CA HIS A 93 1.61 20.27 -0.05
C HIS A 93 2.18 19.05 -0.80
N VAL A 94 3.02 19.27 -1.83
CA VAL A 94 3.74 18.20 -2.51
C VAL A 94 4.76 17.53 -1.59
N LEU A 95 5.55 18.32 -0.85
CA LEU A 95 6.48 17.80 0.16
C LEU A 95 5.75 16.98 1.22
N TYR A 96 4.67 17.51 1.79
CA TYR A 96 3.90 16.82 2.82
C TYR A 96 3.33 15.50 2.32
N ARG A 97 2.76 15.46 1.11
CA ARG A 97 2.26 14.21 0.51
C ARG A 97 3.34 13.17 0.29
N LEU A 98 4.51 13.59 -0.20
CA LEU A 98 5.64 12.67 -0.42
C LEU A 98 6.16 12.11 0.91
N LEU A 99 6.33 12.98 1.91
CA LEU A 99 6.75 12.57 3.25
C LEU A 99 5.72 11.61 3.87
N GLU A 100 4.43 11.93 3.84
CA GLU A 100 3.39 11.06 4.40
C GLU A 100 3.33 9.70 3.70
N LYS A 101 3.48 9.65 2.37
CA LYS A 101 3.55 8.40 1.60
C LYS A 101 4.67 7.49 2.08
N HIS A 102 5.89 8.03 2.22
CA HIS A 102 7.05 7.23 2.63
C HIS A 102 7.04 6.93 4.13
N LEU A 103 6.52 7.83 4.96
CA LEU A 103 6.31 7.61 6.40
C LEU A 103 5.35 6.45 6.64
N LYS A 104 4.20 6.45 5.95
CA LYS A 104 3.25 5.31 5.98
C LYS A 104 3.94 4.00 5.62
N LYS A 105 4.82 4.00 4.60
CA LYS A 105 5.53 2.79 4.17
C LYS A 105 6.49 2.25 5.24
N VAL A 106 7.25 3.13 5.89
CA VAL A 106 8.17 2.75 6.97
C VAL A 106 7.39 2.22 8.18
N VAL A 107 6.39 2.97 8.65
CA VAL A 107 5.56 2.58 9.80
C VAL A 107 4.79 1.28 9.52
N ARG A 108 4.30 1.08 8.29
CA ARG A 108 3.65 -0.16 7.88
C ARG A 108 4.59 -1.36 7.96
N LYS A 109 5.85 -1.19 7.55
CA LYS A 109 6.86 -2.25 7.63
C LYS A 109 7.14 -2.63 9.08
N GLU A 110 7.27 -1.66 9.98
CA GLU A 110 7.47 -1.91 11.42
C GLU A 110 6.24 -2.58 12.06
N TRP A 111 5.04 -2.10 11.72
CA TRP A 111 3.78 -2.69 12.15
C TRP A 111 3.68 -4.15 11.71
N GLU A 112 3.90 -4.44 10.42
CA GLU A 112 3.86 -5.81 9.88
C GLU A 112 4.93 -6.74 10.48
N LEU A 113 6.12 -6.23 10.80
CA LEU A 113 7.16 -7.00 11.50
C LEU A 113 6.71 -7.39 12.91
N SER A 114 6.09 -6.47 13.64
CA SER A 114 5.58 -6.72 14.99
C SER A 114 4.52 -7.83 15.04
N PHE A 115 3.74 -8.02 13.98
CA PHE A 115 2.74 -9.10 13.87
C PHE A 115 3.30 -10.45 13.43
N LYS A 116 4.50 -10.50 12.83
CA LYS A 116 5.12 -11.77 12.39
C LYS A 116 5.93 -12.46 13.49
N THR A 117 6.26 -11.75 14.55
CA THR A 117 7.05 -12.26 15.69
C THR A 117 6.20 -12.85 16.82
N VAL A 118 4.89 -12.97 16.65
CA VAL A 118 3.95 -13.66 17.55
C VAL A 118 3.45 -14.93 16.87
#